data_AF-A0A920ACP6-F1
#
_entry.id   AF-A0A920ACP6-F1
#
_cell.length_a   1.000
_cell.length_b   1.000
_cell.length_c   1.000
_cell.angle_alpha   90.00
_cell.angle_beta   90.00
_cell.angle_gamma   90.00
#
_symmetry.space_group_name_H-M   'P 1'
#
loop_
_entity.id
_entity.type
_entity.pdbx_description
1 polymer ?
#
loop_
_entity_poly.entity_id
_entity_poly.type
_entity_poly.pdbx_seq_one_letter_code
_entity_poly.pdbx_strand_id
1 'polypeptide(L)'
;MRWVSQKYGFGTHMHFIEGYLNKESHHKSIQTLSKLHSLAEGSKSKVYLDTIISPSFTSAIAQVIQLASISGKGHNLIVLEFERKNKEKLEQIISNHHLLTATDLDVCILNSTYRSFGYYKEIHIWDLYR
;
A
#
# COMPACT_ATOMS: atom_id res chain seq x y z
N MET A 1 -5.19 -6.08 -4.55
CA MET A 1 -5.22 -6.40 -3.09
C MET A 1 -6.29 -7.41 -2.65
N ARG A 2 -7.37 -7.68 -3.41
CA ARG A 2 -8.43 -8.64 -3.03
C ARG A 2 -7.92 -10.04 -2.65
N TRP A 3 -6.79 -10.46 -3.21
CA TRP A 3 -6.22 -11.80 -3.06
C TRP A 3 -5.51 -12.04 -1.72
N VAL A 4 -5.06 -10.99 -1.02
CA VAL A 4 -4.36 -11.14 0.28
C VAL A 4 -5.33 -11.25 1.45
N SER A 5 -6.51 -10.61 1.36
CA SER A 5 -7.47 -10.49 2.47
C SER A 5 -8.85 -11.11 2.15
N GLN A 6 -8.88 -12.16 1.33
CA GLN A 6 -10.09 -12.61 0.61
C GLN A 6 -11.20 -13.21 1.50
N LYS A 7 -10.90 -13.64 2.74
CA LYS A 7 -11.87 -14.35 3.59
C LYS A 7 -11.88 -13.89 5.05
N TYR A 8 -10.71 -13.71 5.66
CA TYR A 8 -10.51 -13.23 7.02
C TYR A 8 -9.36 -12.21 7.03
N GLY A 9 -9.52 -11.11 7.77
CA GLY A 9 -8.56 -10.00 7.80
C GLY A 9 -9.17 -8.68 7.34
N PHE A 10 -8.57 -7.58 7.81
CA PHE A 10 -8.88 -6.22 7.41
C PHE A 10 -7.65 -5.64 6.74
N GLY A 11 -7.78 -5.21 5.49
CA GLY A 11 -6.72 -4.53 4.76
C GLY A 11 -7.03 -3.05 4.64
N THR A 12 -6.03 -2.20 4.85
CA THR A 12 -6.09 -0.78 4.53
C THR A 12 -5.21 -0.52 3.32
N HIS A 13 -5.78 0.09 2.27
CA HIS A 13 -5.03 0.63 1.16
C HIS A 13 -4.89 2.13 1.36
N MET A 14 -3.66 2.56 1.66
CA MET A 14 -3.32 3.97 1.81
C MET A 14 -2.70 4.50 0.52
N HIS A 15 -3.34 5.48 -0.12
CA HIS A 15 -2.80 6.14 -1.29
C HIS A 15 -2.00 7.38 -0.90
N PHE A 16 -0.71 7.41 -1.25
CA PHE A 16 0.19 8.52 -0.95
C PHE A 16 0.01 9.67 -1.94
N ILE A 17 -0.17 10.87 -1.42
CA ILE A 17 -0.20 12.14 -2.16
C ILE A 17 0.94 13.00 -1.64
N GLU A 18 1.94 13.21 -2.48
CA GLU A 18 3.08 14.06 -2.15
C GLU A 18 2.65 15.53 -2.07
N GLY A 19 2.99 16.19 -0.97
CA GLY A 19 2.76 17.61 -0.75
C GLY A 19 2.43 17.97 0.70
N TYR A 20 2.31 19.27 0.96
CA TYR A 20 1.83 19.79 2.24
C TYR A 20 0.31 19.78 2.30
N LEU A 21 -0.24 19.63 3.51
CA LEU A 21 -1.68 19.76 3.74
C LEU A 21 -2.11 21.20 3.52
N ASN A 22 -2.92 21.43 2.50
CA ASN A 22 -3.54 22.71 2.17
C ASN A 22 -4.90 22.46 1.50
N LYS A 23 -5.64 23.52 1.15
CA LYS A 23 -6.98 23.40 0.56
C LYS A 23 -6.99 22.60 -0.75
N GLU A 24 -5.99 22.79 -1.59
CA GLU A 24 -5.88 22.11 -2.89
C GLU A 24 -5.54 20.63 -2.71
N SER A 25 -4.53 20.30 -1.91
CA SER A 25 -4.13 18.91 -1.67
C SER A 25 -5.20 18.13 -0.92
N HIS A 26 -5.94 18.78 -0.02
CA HIS A 26 -7.11 18.20 0.64
C HIS A 26 -8.24 17.92 -0.36
N HIS A 27 -8.52 18.85 -1.28
CA HIS A 27 -9.54 18.60 -2.31
C HIS A 27 -9.12 17.45 -3.23
N LYS A 28 -7.84 17.41 -3.63
CA LYS A 28 -7.26 16.32 -4.43
C LYS A 28 -7.36 14.98 -3.71
N SER A 29 -7.16 14.93 -2.39
CA SER A 29 -7.26 13.69 -1.62
C SER A 29 -8.69 13.16 -1.62
N ILE A 30 -9.70 14.02 -1.41
CA ILE A 30 -11.11 13.64 -1.47
C ILE A 30 -11.48 13.11 -2.86
N GLN A 31 -11.08 13.82 -3.93
CA GLN A 31 -11.34 13.39 -5.31
C GLN A 31 -10.67 12.04 -5.61
N THR A 32 -9.43 11.85 -5.18
CA THR A 32 -8.68 10.60 -5.37
C THR A 32 -9.34 9.46 -4.63
N LEU A 33 -9.77 9.67 -3.38
CA LEU A 33 -10.47 8.69 -2.57
C LEU A 33 -11.80 8.28 -3.22
N SER A 34 -12.59 9.25 -3.69
CA SER A 34 -13.85 8.97 -4.41
C SER A 34 -13.62 8.12 -5.66
N LYS A 35 -12.58 8.43 -6.44
CA LYS A 35 -12.18 7.61 -7.60
C LYS A 35 -11.78 6.19 -7.19
N LEU A 36 -11.01 6.03 -6.12
CA LEU A 36 -10.61 4.72 -5.60
C LEU A 36 -11.84 3.90 -5.17
N HIS A 37 -12.82 4.52 -4.49
CA HIS A 37 -14.08 3.85 -4.15
C HIS A 37 -14.83 3.40 -5.40
N SER A 38 -15.00 4.26 -6.42
CA SER A 38 -15.69 3.89 -7.66
C SER A 38 -15.04 2.72 -8.39
N LEU A 39 -13.70 2.64 -8.38
CA LEU A 39 -12.95 1.50 -8.95
C LEU A 39 -13.11 0.23 -8.11
N ALA A 40 -13.28 0.38 -6.80
CA ALA A 40 -13.45 -0.72 -5.87
C ALA A 40 -14.88 -1.27 -5.84
N GLU A 41 -15.92 -0.50 -6.16
CA GLU A 41 -17.33 -0.93 -6.19
C GLU A 41 -17.57 -2.14 -7.12
N GLY A 42 -16.85 -2.22 -8.24
CA GLY A 42 -16.88 -3.39 -9.13
C GLY A 42 -16.23 -4.65 -8.53
N SER A 43 -15.60 -4.54 -7.36
CA SER A 43 -14.88 -5.61 -6.68
C SER A 43 -15.48 -5.86 -5.28
N LYS A 44 -15.88 -7.09 -4.97
CA LYS A 44 -16.33 -7.50 -3.61
C LYS A 44 -15.16 -7.55 -2.60
N SER A 45 -14.33 -6.50 -2.53
CA SER A 45 -13.14 -6.42 -1.68
C SER A 45 -13.46 -5.77 -0.34
N LYS A 46 -13.08 -6.39 0.78
CA LYS A 46 -13.24 -5.86 2.14
C LYS A 46 -12.07 -4.93 2.57
N VAL A 47 -11.48 -4.22 1.61
CA VAL A 47 -10.31 -3.37 1.86
C VAL A 47 -10.80 -1.94 2.13
N TYR A 48 -10.40 -1.37 3.26
CA TYR A 48 -10.61 0.04 3.58
C TYR A 48 -9.68 0.89 2.71
N LEU A 49 -10.22 1.92 2.07
CA LEU A 49 -9.46 2.81 1.19
C LEU A 49 -9.30 4.15 1.90
N ASP A 50 -8.09 4.68 1.88
CA ASP A 50 -7.81 6.00 2.43
C ASP A 50 -6.65 6.67 1.67
N THR A 51 -6.45 7.96 1.92
CA THR A 51 -5.40 8.78 1.31
C THR A 51 -4.58 9.46 2.39
N ILE A 52 -3.26 9.55 2.19
CA ILE A 52 -2.35 10.29 3.07
C ILE A 52 -1.63 11.37 2.29
N ILE A 53 -1.72 12.62 2.79
CA ILE A 53 -0.97 13.76 2.27
C ILE A 53 0.28 13.91 3.13
N SER A 54 1.47 13.82 2.53
CA SER A 54 2.72 13.99 3.25
C SER A 54 3.79 14.62 2.35
N PRO A 55 4.69 15.47 2.90
CA PRO A 55 5.71 16.14 2.10
C PRO A 55 6.79 15.18 1.59
N SER A 56 6.86 13.94 2.11
CA SER A 56 7.79 12.92 1.64
C SER A 56 7.20 11.52 1.78
N PHE A 57 7.66 10.59 0.95
CA PHE A 57 7.30 9.18 1.07
C PHE A 57 7.76 8.57 2.41
N THR A 58 8.94 8.98 2.89
CA THR A 58 9.49 8.59 4.19
C THR A 58 8.55 8.93 5.35
N SER A 59 8.09 10.20 5.40
CA SER A 59 7.15 10.64 6.44
C SER A 59 5.80 9.94 6.33
N ALA A 60 5.33 9.69 5.10
CA ALA A 60 4.09 8.94 4.87
C ALA A 60 4.17 7.51 5.42
N ILE A 61 5.25 6.78 5.12
CA ILE A 61 5.46 5.42 5.65
C ILE A 61 5.48 5.44 7.18
N ALA A 62 6.27 6.34 7.78
CA ALA A 62 6.40 6.44 9.23
C ALA A 62 5.04 6.70 9.91
N GLN A 63 4.19 7.52 9.31
CA GLN A 63 2.83 7.79 9.80
C GLN A 63 1.94 6.56 9.67
N VAL A 64 1.92 5.92 8.50
CA VAL A 64 1.03 4.77 8.20
C VAL A 64 1.33 3.56 9.09
N ILE A 65 2.60 3.27 9.34
CA ILE A 65 3.02 2.17 10.20
C ILE A 65 2.48 2.31 11.64
N GLN A 66 2.29 3.55 12.10
CA GLN A 66 1.78 3.84 13.45
C GLN A 66 0.23 3.83 13.53
N LEU A 67 -0.48 3.75 12.40
CA LEU A 67 -1.94 3.75 12.39
C LEU A 67 -2.48 2.39 12.85
N ALA A 68 -3.51 2.43 13.69
CA ALA A 68 -4.27 1.25 14.05
C ALA A 68 -5.16 0.81 12.88
N SER A 69 -5.35 -0.50 12.74
CA SER A 69 -6.38 -1.04 11.84
C SER A 69 -7.77 -0.67 12.35
N ILE A 70 -8.76 -0.73 11.46
CA ILE A 70 -10.19 -0.52 11.78
C ILE A 70 -10.73 -1.48 12.86
N SER A 71 -10.00 -2.55 13.17
CA SER A 71 -10.31 -3.49 14.26
C SER A 71 -9.75 -3.06 15.64
N GLY A 72 -9.06 -1.92 15.72
CA GLY A 72 -8.39 -1.43 16.93
C GLY A 72 -7.07 -2.14 17.27
N LYS A 73 -6.64 -3.11 16.45
CA LYS A 73 -5.32 -3.74 16.56
C LYS A 73 -4.33 -3.10 15.59
N GLY A 74 -3.04 -3.14 15.93
CA GLY A 74 -1.98 -2.77 14.99
C GLY A 74 -2.03 -3.65 13.73
N HIS A 75 -1.48 -3.13 12.63
CA HIS A 75 -1.21 -3.96 11.47
C HIS A 75 -0.14 -5.00 11.81
N ASN A 76 -0.13 -6.13 11.09
CA ASN A 76 0.90 -7.17 11.20
C ASN A 76 1.74 -7.30 9.92
N LEU A 77 1.26 -6.74 8.80
CA LEU A 77 1.89 -6.81 7.49
C LEU A 77 1.75 -5.44 6.81
N ILE A 78 2.84 -4.97 6.22
CA ILE A 78 2.85 -3.84 5.28
C ILE A 78 3.23 -4.33 3.88
N VAL A 79 2.44 -3.95 2.88
CA VAL A 79 2.71 -4.23 1.47
C VAL A 79 3.02 -2.92 0.76
N LEU A 80 4.26 -2.76 0.32
CA LEU A 80 4.71 -1.59 -0.43
C LEU A 80 4.72 -1.91 -1.92
N GLU A 81 3.84 -1.25 -2.67
CA GLU A 81 3.71 -1.47 -4.09
C GLU A 81 4.56 -0.48 -4.91
N PHE A 82 5.31 -1.01 -5.87
CA PHE A 82 5.99 -0.22 -6.89
C PHE A 82 5.70 -0.79 -8.28
N GLU A 83 5.60 0.09 -9.27
CA GLU A 83 5.46 -0.33 -10.66
C GLU A 83 6.82 -0.76 -11.20
N ARG A 84 6.88 -1.87 -11.94
CA ARG A 84 8.13 -2.39 -12.55
C ARG A 84 8.94 -1.35 -13.32
N LYS A 85 8.27 -0.38 -13.95
CA LYS A 85 8.90 0.67 -14.75
C LYS A 85 9.44 1.84 -13.92
N ASN A 86 8.98 1.97 -12.68
CA ASN A 86 9.37 3.06 -11.79
C ASN A 86 10.38 2.57 -10.74
N LYS A 87 11.67 2.72 -11.07
CA LYS A 87 12.78 2.36 -10.18
C LYS A 87 12.94 3.32 -9.00
N GLU A 88 12.56 4.59 -9.17
CA GLU A 88 12.67 5.61 -8.12
C GLU A 88 11.87 5.22 -6.88
N LYS A 89 10.64 4.74 -7.04
CA LYS A 89 9.83 4.28 -5.91
C LYS A 89 10.43 3.07 -5.19
N LEU A 90 11.09 2.18 -5.92
CA LEU A 90 11.81 1.05 -5.32
C LEU A 90 13.01 1.55 -4.51
N GLU A 91 13.78 2.51 -5.05
CA GLU A 91 14.90 3.13 -4.34
C GLU A 91 14.43 3.83 -3.05
N GLN A 92 13.30 4.54 -3.10
CA GLN A 92 12.67 5.13 -1.91
C GLN A 92 12.26 4.06 -0.89
N ILE A 93 11.73 2.92 -1.31
CA ILE A 93 11.41 1.81 -0.38
C ILE A 93 12.68 1.28 0.28
N ILE A 94 13.75 1.07 -0.50
CA ILE A 94 15.04 0.57 0.00
C ILE A 94 15.69 1.57 0.96
N SER A 95 15.67 2.87 0.65
CA SER A 95 16.25 3.90 1.52
C SER A 95 15.52 3.97 2.88
N ASN A 96 14.24 3.62 2.89
CA ASN A 96 13.39 3.61 4.09
C ASN A 96 13.32 2.24 4.79
N HIS A 97 14.15 1.25 4.41
CA HIS A 97 14.13 -0.09 5.01
C HIS A 97 14.27 -0.05 6.53
N HIS A 98 15.09 0.85 7.07
CA HIS A 98 15.32 1.01 8.50
C HIS A 98 14.03 1.29 9.30
N LEU A 99 13.08 2.04 8.73
CA LEU A 99 11.77 2.30 9.35
C LEU A 99 10.91 1.04 9.39
N LEU A 100 10.99 0.22 8.35
CA LEU A 100 10.23 -1.01 8.23
C LEU A 100 10.75 -2.06 9.22
N THR A 101 12.07 -2.18 9.35
CA THR A 101 12.73 -3.10 10.30
C THR A 101 12.66 -2.64 11.75
N ALA A 102 12.30 -1.38 12.01
CA ALA A 102 12.13 -0.85 13.36
C ALA A 102 10.79 -1.28 14.01
N THR A 103 9.94 -1.98 13.26
CA THR A 103 8.62 -2.44 13.73
C THR A 103 8.49 -3.94 13.58
N ASP A 104 7.61 -4.55 14.39
CA ASP A 104 7.28 -5.98 14.34
C ASP A 104 6.36 -6.34 13.15
N LEU A 105 6.35 -5.52 12.09
CA LEU A 105 5.56 -5.76 10.89
C LEU A 105 6.30 -6.70 9.94
N ASP A 106 5.59 -7.68 9.41
CA ASP A 106 6.03 -8.35 8.20
C ASP A 106 6.07 -7.34 7.04
N VAL A 107 7.14 -7.39 6.24
CA VAL A 107 7.34 -6.46 5.12
C VAL A 107 7.26 -7.21 3.81
N CYS A 108 6.38 -6.78 2.93
CA CYS A 108 6.26 -7.30 1.57
C CYS A 108 6.45 -6.17 0.55
N ILE A 109 7.29 -6.41 -0.45
CA ILE A 109 7.46 -5.49 -1.58
C ILE A 109 6.76 -6.10 -2.79
N LEU A 110 5.74 -5.41 -3.30
CA LEU A 110 4.95 -5.85 -4.44
C LEU A 110 5.40 -5.13 -5.71
N ASN A 111 5.96 -5.87 -6.65
CA ASN A 111 6.24 -5.40 -8.00
C ASN A 111 4.99 -5.57 -8.87
N SER A 112 4.29 -4.48 -9.18
CA SER A 112 3.08 -4.51 -9.98
C SER A 112 3.31 -4.14 -11.45
N THR A 113 2.41 -4.65 -12.30
CA THR A 113 2.35 -4.34 -13.72
C THR A 113 0.90 -4.15 -14.14
N TYR A 114 0.66 -3.33 -15.16
CA TYR A 114 -0.69 -3.11 -15.70
C TYR A 114 -1.29 -4.32 -16.43
N ARG A 115 -0.53 -5.41 -16.62
CA ARG A 115 -1.02 -6.59 -17.34
C ARG A 115 -1.99 -7.36 -16.45
N SER A 116 -3.21 -7.56 -16.93
CA SER A 116 -4.29 -8.25 -16.22
C SER A 116 -3.89 -9.68 -15.81
N PHE A 117 -4.38 -10.10 -14.64
CA PHE A 117 -4.29 -11.49 -14.18
C PHE A 117 -4.97 -12.44 -15.18
N GLY A 118 -4.40 -13.65 -15.38
CA GLY A 118 -5.00 -14.72 -16.18
C GLY A 118 -4.11 -15.33 -17.26
N TYR A 119 -2.95 -14.73 -17.57
CA TYR A 119 -2.02 -15.29 -18.56
C TYR A 119 -1.14 -16.42 -18.02
N TYR A 120 -0.92 -16.46 -16.71
CA TYR A 120 -0.05 -17.44 -16.05
C TYR A 120 -0.85 -18.26 -15.04
N LYS A 121 -0.65 -19.58 -15.05
CA LYS A 121 -1.33 -20.56 -14.17
C LYS A 121 -0.42 -21.11 -13.07
N GLU A 122 0.80 -20.60 -12.98
CA GLU A 122 1.84 -21.11 -12.09
C GLU A 122 2.27 -20.03 -11.10
N ILE A 123 2.59 -20.45 -9.88
CA ILE A 123 3.20 -19.60 -8.85
C ILE A 123 4.58 -20.19 -8.58
N HIS A 124 5.62 -19.43 -8.89
CA HIS A 124 7.00 -19.84 -8.66
C HIS A 124 7.46 -19.22 -7.35
N ILE A 125 7.80 -20.05 -6.37
CA ILE A 125 8.28 -19.62 -5.06
C ILE A 125 9.77 -19.96 -4.99
N TRP A 126 10.58 -18.93 -4.77
CA TRP A 126 12.02 -19.06 -4.57
C TRP A 126 12.31 -18.83 -3.10
N ASP A 127 12.72 -19.91 -2.42
CA ASP A 127 13.18 -19.83 -1.04
C ASP A 127 14.71 -19.81 -1.01
N LEU A 128 15.26 -18.78 -0.37
CA LEU A 128 16.69 -18.54 -0.26
C LEU A 128 17.04 -18.64 1.21
N TYR A 129 17.33 -19.85 1.69
CA TYR A 129 17.98 -20.04 2.98
C TYR A 129 19.45 -19.64 2.87
N ARG A 130 19.88 -18.74 3.75
CA ARG A 130 21.28 -18.43 4.00
C ARG A 130 21.76 -19.14 5.25
#